data_AF-A0A0Q4B767-F1
#
_entry.id   AF-A0A0Q4B767-F1
#
_cell.length_a   1.000
_cell.length_b   1.000
_cell.length_c   1.000
_cell.angle_alpha   90.00
_cell.angle_beta   90.00
_cell.angle_gamma   90.00
#
_symmetry.space_group_name_H-M   'P 1'
#
loop_
_entity.id
_entity.type
_entity.pdbx_description
1 polymer ?
#
loop_
_entity_poly.entity_id
_entity_poly.type
_entity_poly.pdbx_seq_one_letter_code
_entity_poly.pdbx_strand_id
1 'polypeptide(L)'
;MTEGRDFYRGLIKGYEEGLNRAWDELIGLTTRGYSPREIQVMARSKRQSISQFIRERKVRVREEAGVDLFGQASTAMTSEVLPGRAFLVESGMTVALKVLNDLLESGYEGLVISRKYPGDIQRYISGEPQMMWLTRQEKGRGIDYQCLSPSDQGTISSTVIKFMREGERRVVMFEGVDYMLLQGSDFQNVAKFLHGLIDHTISTRSILLIPINTAAFEEMDLRRLENAAYVLSS
;
A
#
# COMPACT_ATOMS: atom_id res chain seq x y z
N MET A 1 -10.12 29.87 24.01
CA MET A 1 -9.01 30.22 23.09
C MET A 1 -7.67 29.58 23.47
N THR A 2 -7.55 28.89 24.62
CA THR A 2 -6.30 28.31 25.14
C THR A 2 -5.98 26.92 24.57
N GLU A 3 -7.00 26.06 24.38
CA GLU A 3 -6.81 24.67 23.91
C GLU A 3 -6.15 24.55 22.52
N GLY A 4 -6.48 25.45 21.59
CA GLY A 4 -5.85 25.45 20.26
C GLY A 4 -4.36 25.78 20.32
N ARG A 5 -3.94 26.69 21.22
CA ARG A 5 -2.52 27.06 21.35
C ARG A 5 -1.67 25.92 21.89
N ASP A 6 -2.17 25.19 22.88
CA ASP A 6 -1.43 24.07 23.48
C ASP A 6 -1.29 22.90 22.51
N PHE A 7 -2.32 22.65 21.69
CA PHE A 7 -2.25 21.69 20.59
C PHE A 7 -1.13 22.04 19.58
N TYR A 8 -1.13 23.26 19.04
CA TYR A 8 -0.11 23.67 18.06
C TYR A 8 1.30 23.70 18.68
N ARG A 9 1.42 24.03 19.96
CA ARG A 9 2.70 24.00 20.68
C ARG A 9 3.25 22.58 20.81
N GLY A 10 2.39 21.61 21.12
CA GLY A 10 2.74 20.19 21.14
C GLY A 10 3.14 19.66 19.77
N LEU A 11 2.41 20.05 18.72
CA LEU A 11 2.71 19.68 17.33
C LEU A 11 4.11 20.14 16.91
N ILE A 12 4.43 21.42 17.12
CA ILE A 12 5.73 21.99 16.75
C ILE A 12 6.87 21.33 17.54
N LYS A 13 6.68 21.11 18.85
CA LYS A 13 7.66 20.42 19.69
C LYS A 13 7.95 18.99 19.21
N GLY A 14 6.90 18.22 18.88
CA GLY A 14 7.06 16.85 18.38
C GLY A 14 7.75 16.79 17.01
N TYR A 15 7.48 17.77 16.14
CA TYR A 15 8.16 17.92 14.85
C TYR A 15 9.66 18.22 15.03
N GLU A 16 9.99 19.16 15.92
CA GLU A 16 11.36 19.52 16.28
C GLU A 16 12.14 18.31 16.86
N GLU A 17 11.55 17.58 17.81
CA GLU A 17 12.14 16.35 18.37
C GLU A 17 12.43 15.30 17.28
N GLY A 18 11.53 15.15 16.31
CA GLY A 18 11.69 14.22 15.20
C GLY A 18 12.84 14.60 14.27
N LEU A 19 12.97 15.89 13.93
CA LEU A 19 14.06 16.41 13.11
C LEU A 19 15.42 16.24 13.80
N ASN A 20 15.50 16.62 15.07
CA ASN A 20 16.75 16.50 15.85
C ASN A 20 17.20 15.04 15.93
N ARG A 21 16.29 14.11 16.21
CA ARG A 21 16.60 12.67 16.22
C ARG A 21 17.14 12.17 14.87
N ALA A 22 16.52 12.60 13.76
CA ALA A 22 16.97 12.20 12.43
C ALA A 22 18.40 12.70 12.13
N TRP A 23 18.72 13.93 12.54
CA TRP A 23 20.06 14.49 12.41
C TRP A 23 21.08 13.80 13.32
N ASP A 24 20.72 13.53 14.58
CA ASP A 24 21.58 12.81 15.53
C ASP A 24 21.93 11.41 15.02
N GLU A 25 20.95 10.70 14.43
CA GLU A 25 21.19 9.39 13.82
C GLU A 25 22.13 9.49 12.61
N LEU A 26 21.95 10.49 11.76
CA LEU A 26 22.81 10.71 10.59
C LEU A 26 24.24 11.05 11.00
N ILE A 27 24.41 11.92 12.00
CA ILE A 27 25.71 12.23 12.62
C ILE A 27 26.32 10.97 13.26
N GLY A 28 25.51 10.15 13.91
CA GLY A 28 25.94 8.87 14.47
C GLY A 28 26.43 7.88 13.40
N LEU A 29 25.90 7.94 12.17
CA LEU A 29 26.38 7.14 11.05
C LEU A 29 27.66 7.70 10.45
N THR A 30 27.79 9.02 10.31
CA THR A 30 28.99 9.63 9.71
C THR A 30 30.23 9.53 10.61
N THR A 31 30.04 9.42 11.92
CA THR A 31 31.14 9.30 12.91
C THR A 31 31.75 7.88 13.01
N ARG A 32 31.14 6.87 12.38
CA ARG A 32 31.55 5.45 12.48
C ARG A 32 32.45 4.97 11.34
N GLY A 33 32.94 5.88 10.49
CA GLY A 33 33.84 5.55 9.38
C GLY A 33 33.19 4.87 8.19
N TYR A 34 31.85 4.88 8.09
CA TYR A 34 31.14 4.36 6.93
C TYR A 34 31.41 5.21 5.68
N SER A 35 31.45 4.56 4.52
CA SER A 35 31.52 5.24 3.24
C SER A 35 30.23 6.04 2.96
N PRO A 36 30.29 7.10 2.12
CA PRO A 36 29.10 7.84 1.72
C PRO A 36 27.97 6.96 1.16
N ARG A 37 28.32 5.85 0.49
CA ARG A 37 27.34 4.92 -0.09
C ARG A 37 26.65 4.07 0.98
N GLU A 38 27.38 3.58 1.97
CA GLU A 38 26.81 2.82 3.09
C GLU A 38 25.86 3.70 3.92
N ILE A 39 26.26 4.95 4.20
CA ILE A 39 25.41 5.93 4.89
C ILE A 39 24.12 6.17 4.09
N GLN A 40 24.21 6.31 2.77
CA GLN A 40 23.04 6.50 1.91
C GLN A 40 22.07 5.30 1.97
N VAL A 41 22.59 4.08 1.96
CA VAL A 41 21.77 2.86 2.08
C VAL A 41 21.10 2.78 3.45
N MET A 42 21.84 3.02 4.53
CA MET A 42 21.32 3.00 5.90
C MET A 42 20.27 4.10 6.13
N ALA A 43 20.49 5.31 5.61
CA ALA A 43 19.54 6.41 5.69
C ALA A 43 18.24 6.10 4.93
N ARG A 44 18.33 5.48 3.74
CA ARG A 44 17.15 5.03 2.98
C ARG A 44 16.36 3.95 3.73
N SER A 45 17.05 2.98 4.32
CA SER A 45 16.44 1.93 5.13
C SER A 45 15.73 2.50 6.36
N LYS A 46 16.37 3.42 7.10
CA LYS A 46 15.75 4.12 8.24
C LYS A 46 14.54 4.97 7.83
N ARG A 47 14.60 5.61 6.66
CA ARG A 47 13.44 6.35 6.12
C ARG A 47 12.24 5.43 5.85
N GLN A 48 12.48 4.19 5.45
CA GLN A 48 11.41 3.19 5.26
C GLN A 48 10.77 2.74 6.59
N SER A 49 11.52 2.78 7.71
CA SER A 49 10.99 2.40 9.03
C SER A 49 10.21 3.52 9.73
N ILE A 50 10.14 4.74 9.16
CA ILE A 50 9.36 5.86 9.70
C ILE A 50 7.90 5.45 9.96
N SER A 51 7.29 4.68 9.05
CA SER A 51 5.91 4.19 9.22
C SER A 51 5.74 3.33 10.47
N GLN A 52 6.74 2.52 10.83
CA GLN A 52 6.73 1.72 12.05
C GLN A 52 6.85 2.61 13.30
N PHE A 53 7.76 3.59 13.30
CA PHE A 53 7.90 4.53 14.42
C PHE A 53 6.64 5.38 14.64
N ILE A 54 5.98 5.79 13.56
CA ILE A 54 4.70 6.48 13.62
C ILE A 54 3.63 5.57 14.21
N ARG A 55 3.57 4.30 13.81
CA ARG A 55 2.65 3.31 14.40
C ARG A 55 2.89 3.14 15.90
N GLU A 56 4.14 2.94 16.32
CA GLU A 56 4.50 2.81 17.74
C GLU A 56 4.16 4.07 18.56
N ARG A 57 4.33 5.25 17.97
CA ARG A 57 3.94 6.51 18.62
C ARG A 57 2.42 6.66 18.70
N LYS A 58 1.66 6.24 17.69
CA LYS A 58 0.19 6.17 17.74
C LYS A 58 -0.31 5.21 18.83
N VAL A 59 0.34 4.06 19.02
CA VAL A 59 0.01 3.13 20.13
C VAL A 59 0.19 3.82 21.48
N ARG A 60 1.35 4.46 21.71
CA ARG A 60 1.60 5.19 22.95
C ARG A 60 0.61 6.31 23.20
N VAL A 61 0.27 7.10 22.18
CA VAL A 61 -0.73 8.17 22.34
C VAL A 61 -2.10 7.62 22.71
N ARG A 62 -2.49 6.46 22.16
CA ARG A 62 -3.72 5.78 22.57
C ARG A 62 -3.68 5.33 24.02
N GLU A 63 -2.55 4.80 24.48
CA GLU A 63 -2.38 4.33 25.87
C GLU A 63 -2.29 5.48 26.88
N GLU A 64 -1.59 6.57 26.54
CA GLU A 64 -1.30 7.68 27.46
C GLU A 64 -2.41 8.74 27.48
N ALA A 65 -3.02 9.03 26.31
CA ALA A 65 -3.99 10.11 26.15
C ALA A 65 -5.41 9.62 25.84
N GLY A 66 -5.61 8.31 25.64
CA GLY A 66 -6.90 7.75 25.22
C GLY A 66 -7.36 8.20 23.82
N VAL A 67 -6.48 8.87 23.07
CA VAL A 67 -6.79 9.40 21.73
C VAL A 67 -6.41 8.38 20.68
N ASP A 68 -7.40 7.91 19.93
CA ASP A 68 -7.17 7.02 18.79
C ASP A 68 -6.73 7.82 17.54
N LEU A 69 -5.41 7.90 17.35
CA LEU A 69 -4.80 8.50 16.15
C LEU A 69 -4.62 7.51 14.99
N PHE A 70 -5.13 6.28 15.10
CA PHE A 70 -5.17 5.34 13.98
C PHE A 70 -6.18 5.79 12.92
N GLY A 71 -7.27 6.48 13.30
CA GLY A 71 -8.44 6.71 12.43
C GLY A 71 -8.79 8.12 11.95
N GLN A 72 -7.94 9.16 12.04
CA GLN A 72 -8.40 10.55 11.72
C GLN A 72 -7.64 11.30 10.60
N ALA A 73 -6.82 10.62 9.80
CA ALA A 73 -6.26 11.22 8.58
C ALA A 73 -7.03 10.83 7.30
N SER A 74 -8.11 10.07 7.42
CA SER A 74 -8.65 9.22 6.35
C SER A 74 -9.71 9.87 5.48
N THR A 75 -10.43 10.88 5.96
CA THR A 75 -11.58 11.45 5.24
C THR A 75 -11.23 12.19 3.95
N ALA A 76 -10.03 12.74 3.82
CA ALA A 76 -9.64 13.51 2.62
C ALA A 76 -9.21 12.61 1.44
N MET A 77 -8.52 11.49 1.69
CA MET A 77 -8.07 10.62 0.59
C MET A 77 -9.14 9.63 0.14
N THR A 78 -10.10 9.26 1.00
CA THR A 78 -11.24 8.44 0.60
C THR A 78 -12.28 9.19 -0.22
N SER A 79 -12.40 10.53 -0.09
CA SER A 79 -13.37 11.27 -0.90
C SER A 79 -13.07 11.23 -2.39
N GLU A 80 -11.83 10.94 -2.78
CA GLU A 80 -11.42 10.78 -4.19
C GLU A 80 -11.61 9.36 -4.73
N VAL A 81 -11.78 8.37 -3.84
CA VAL A 81 -11.86 6.95 -4.18
C VAL A 81 -13.32 6.54 -4.36
N LEU A 82 -13.76 6.45 -5.62
CA LEU A 82 -15.14 6.20 -5.99
C LEU A 82 -15.35 4.80 -6.60
N PRO A 83 -16.51 4.17 -6.37
CA PRO A 83 -16.92 2.92 -7.04
C PRO A 83 -16.82 3.00 -8.57
N GLY A 84 -16.48 1.87 -9.19
CA GLY A 84 -16.34 1.75 -10.64
C GLY A 84 -15.06 2.36 -11.19
N ARG A 85 -14.04 2.52 -10.35
CA ARG A 85 -12.74 3.10 -10.74
C ARG A 85 -11.59 2.24 -10.28
N ALA A 86 -10.55 2.22 -11.11
CA ALA A 86 -9.25 1.70 -10.75
C ALA A 86 -8.30 2.86 -10.43
N PHE A 87 -7.46 2.65 -9.43
CA PHE A 87 -6.52 3.64 -8.91
C PHE A 87 -5.09 3.09 -8.95
N LEU A 88 -4.22 3.79 -9.67
CA LEU A 88 -2.79 3.56 -9.65
C LEU A 88 -2.19 4.31 -8.46
N VAL A 89 -1.69 3.59 -7.45
CA VAL A 89 -1.20 4.19 -6.21
C VAL A 89 0.32 4.27 -6.24
N GLU A 90 0.84 5.39 -6.77
CA GLU A 90 2.27 5.65 -6.96
C GLU A 90 3.00 5.89 -5.64
N SER A 91 2.26 6.34 -4.64
CA SER A 91 2.74 6.55 -3.27
C SER A 91 3.08 5.22 -2.56
N GLY A 92 2.80 4.10 -3.23
CA GLY A 92 3.16 2.75 -2.82
C GLY A 92 2.17 2.10 -1.85
N MET A 93 2.56 0.91 -1.39
CA MET A 93 1.71 0.01 -0.59
C MET A 93 1.16 0.67 0.70
N THR A 94 1.91 1.54 1.37
CA THR A 94 1.44 2.15 2.63
C THR A 94 0.20 3.01 2.43
N VAL A 95 0.14 3.79 1.35
CA VAL A 95 -1.04 4.59 1.02
C VAL A 95 -2.19 3.70 0.58
N ALA A 96 -1.93 2.69 -0.25
CA ALA A 96 -2.95 1.75 -0.69
C ALA A 96 -3.61 1.00 0.48
N LEU A 97 -2.82 0.56 1.47
CA LEU A 97 -3.34 -0.09 2.68
C LEU A 97 -4.22 0.83 3.53
N LYS A 98 -3.88 2.12 3.61
CA LYS A 98 -4.72 3.10 4.31
C LYS A 98 -6.08 3.24 3.62
N VAL A 99 -6.08 3.45 2.29
CA VAL A 99 -7.31 3.54 1.49
C VAL A 99 -8.13 2.25 1.60
N LEU A 100 -7.47 1.09 1.55
CA LEU A 100 -8.11 -0.21 1.74
C LEU A 100 -8.82 -0.28 3.10
N ASN A 101 -8.14 0.05 4.19
CA ASN A 101 -8.73 0.00 5.53
C ASN A 101 -9.94 0.92 5.66
N ASP A 102 -9.84 2.15 5.14
CA ASP A 102 -10.95 3.09 5.18
C ASP A 102 -12.19 2.54 4.43
N LEU A 103 -11.98 1.84 3.31
CA LEU A 103 -13.06 1.17 2.57
C LEU A 103 -13.64 -0.03 3.33
N LEU A 104 -12.78 -0.87 3.93
CA LEU A 104 -13.21 -2.01 4.74
C LEU A 104 -14.05 -1.56 5.94
N GLU A 105 -13.61 -0.51 6.65
CA GLU A 105 -14.34 0.11 7.76
C GLU A 105 -15.66 0.75 7.32
N SER A 106 -15.73 1.19 6.06
CA SER A 106 -16.95 1.70 5.41
C SER A 106 -17.89 0.59 4.88
N GLY A 107 -17.58 -0.67 5.18
CA GLY A 107 -18.40 -1.83 4.85
C GLY A 107 -18.15 -2.42 3.45
N TYR A 108 -16.99 -2.16 2.85
CA TYR A 108 -16.57 -2.91 1.66
C TYR A 108 -16.02 -4.28 2.06
N GLU A 109 -16.26 -5.28 1.22
CA GLU A 109 -15.55 -6.56 1.32
C GLU A 109 -14.27 -6.48 0.49
N GLY A 110 -13.15 -7.00 1.04
CA GLY A 110 -11.82 -6.88 0.43
C GLY A 110 -11.26 -8.18 -0.12
N LEU A 111 -10.55 -8.07 -1.25
CA LEU A 111 -9.62 -9.07 -1.77
C LEU A 111 -8.23 -8.45 -1.91
N VAL A 112 -7.22 -9.06 -1.31
CA VAL A 112 -5.82 -8.62 -1.37
C VAL A 112 -4.98 -9.69 -2.05
N ILE A 113 -4.38 -9.32 -3.18
CA ILE A 113 -3.37 -10.10 -3.87
C ILE A 113 -2.06 -9.33 -3.77
N SER A 114 -1.03 -9.92 -3.17
CA SER A 114 0.26 -9.24 -2.98
C SER A 114 1.43 -10.21 -3.08
N ARG A 115 2.59 -9.68 -3.49
CA ARG A 115 3.86 -10.43 -3.42
C ARG A 115 4.37 -10.60 -1.99
N LYS A 116 3.99 -9.70 -1.08
CA LYS A 116 4.29 -9.84 0.35
C LYS A 116 3.44 -10.97 0.94
N TYR A 117 4.00 -11.69 1.90
CA TYR A 117 3.31 -12.82 2.53
C TYR A 117 2.05 -12.33 3.26
N PRO A 118 0.86 -12.93 3.03
CA PRO A 118 -0.39 -12.46 3.62
C PRO A 118 -0.37 -12.28 5.13
N GLY A 119 0.22 -13.24 5.87
CA GLY A 119 0.35 -13.13 7.33
C GLY A 119 1.17 -11.92 7.80
N ASP A 120 2.11 -11.44 6.97
CA ASP A 120 2.87 -10.23 7.28
C ASP A 120 2.08 -8.94 7.04
N ILE A 121 1.20 -8.93 6.03
CA ILE A 121 0.41 -7.75 5.68
C ILE A 121 -0.84 -7.64 6.56
N GLN A 122 -1.43 -8.77 6.97
CA GLN A 122 -2.67 -8.82 7.76
C GLN A 122 -2.61 -7.91 9.00
N ARG A 123 -1.46 -7.79 9.65
CA ARG A 123 -1.25 -6.90 10.82
C ARG A 123 -1.44 -5.40 10.54
N TYR A 124 -1.57 -5.00 9.27
CA TYR A 124 -1.78 -3.64 8.81
C TYR A 124 -3.17 -3.44 8.18
N ILE A 125 -4.00 -4.48 8.13
CA ILE A 125 -5.30 -4.48 7.48
C ILE A 125 -6.39 -4.58 8.56
N SER A 126 -7.44 -3.78 8.43
CA SER A 126 -8.64 -3.86 9.28
C SER A 126 -9.52 -5.04 8.85
N GLY A 127 -10.02 -5.83 9.79
CA GLY A 127 -10.87 -7.00 9.50
C GLY A 127 -10.12 -8.18 8.87
N GLU A 128 -10.85 -9.03 8.15
CA GLU A 128 -10.32 -10.28 7.56
C GLU A 128 -10.72 -10.38 6.08
N PRO A 129 -10.14 -9.55 5.18
CA PRO A 129 -10.40 -9.70 3.76
C PRO A 129 -9.85 -11.02 3.22
N GLN A 130 -10.35 -11.45 2.06
CA GLN A 130 -9.74 -12.58 1.36
C GLN A 130 -8.32 -12.21 0.95
N MET A 131 -7.33 -13.06 1.24
CA MET A 131 -5.93 -12.80 0.92
C MET A 131 -5.31 -13.93 0.11
N MET A 132 -4.55 -13.56 -0.92
CA MET A 132 -3.84 -14.51 -1.77
C MET A 132 -2.40 -14.06 -1.99
N TRP A 133 -1.48 -15.03 -1.95
CA TRP A 133 -0.06 -14.76 -2.11
C TRP A 133 0.35 -14.87 -3.58
N LEU A 134 0.85 -13.79 -4.16
CA LEU A 134 1.40 -13.77 -5.51
C LEU A 134 2.80 -14.39 -5.49
N THR A 135 2.92 -15.65 -5.88
CA THR A 135 4.16 -16.41 -5.76
C THR A 135 4.25 -17.55 -6.77
N ARG A 136 5.47 -17.81 -7.25
CA ARG A 136 5.80 -19.03 -7.99
C ARG A 136 5.95 -20.26 -7.10
N GLN A 137 6.06 -20.08 -5.79
CA GLN A 137 6.16 -21.19 -4.85
C GLN A 137 4.77 -21.73 -4.59
N GLU A 138 4.32 -22.58 -5.50
CA GLU A 138 3.14 -23.40 -5.30
C GLU A 138 3.53 -24.52 -4.32
N LYS A 139 3.00 -24.43 -3.08
CA LYS A 139 3.04 -25.49 -2.07
C LYS A 139 4.40 -25.69 -1.39
N GLY A 140 4.68 -24.88 -0.38
CA GLY A 140 5.55 -25.22 0.74
C GLY A 140 4.74 -25.82 1.90
N ARG A 141 5.35 -26.68 2.72
CA ARG A 141 4.75 -27.10 4.00
C ARG A 141 4.53 -25.85 4.88
N GLY A 142 3.30 -25.61 5.34
CA GLY A 142 2.96 -24.47 6.22
C GLY A 142 2.54 -23.18 5.51
N ILE A 143 2.13 -23.23 4.23
CA ILE A 143 1.47 -22.09 3.58
C ILE A 143 -0.04 -22.22 3.77
N ASP A 144 -0.59 -21.43 4.69
CA ASP A 144 -2.03 -21.43 5.02
C ASP A 144 -2.89 -20.55 4.09
N TYR A 145 -2.28 -19.96 3.05
CA TYR A 145 -2.93 -19.04 2.13
C TYR A 145 -2.98 -19.57 0.70
N GLN A 146 -4.02 -19.20 -0.05
CA GLN A 146 -4.10 -19.49 -1.47
C GLN A 146 -2.97 -18.78 -2.21
N CYS A 147 -2.23 -19.51 -3.06
CA CYS A 147 -1.17 -18.97 -3.90
C CYS A 147 -1.68 -18.74 -5.32
N LEU A 148 -1.22 -17.65 -5.94
CA LEU A 148 -1.44 -17.35 -7.36
C LEU A 148 -0.07 -17.16 -8.03
N SER A 149 0.16 -17.87 -9.13
CA SER A 149 1.37 -17.66 -9.92
C SER A 149 1.30 -16.33 -10.68
N PRO A 150 2.35 -15.48 -10.65
CA PRO A 150 2.37 -14.20 -11.37
C PRO A 150 2.30 -14.35 -12.90
N SER A 151 2.63 -15.52 -13.43
CA SER A 151 2.51 -15.82 -14.87
C SER A 151 1.12 -16.33 -15.26
N ASP A 152 0.26 -16.68 -14.29
CA ASP A 152 -1.08 -17.21 -14.54
C ASP A 152 -2.13 -16.09 -14.45
N GLN A 153 -2.08 -15.19 -15.43
CA GLN A 153 -3.01 -14.08 -15.57
C GLN A 153 -4.47 -14.53 -15.70
N GLY A 154 -4.71 -15.73 -16.24
CA GLY A 154 -6.06 -16.30 -16.40
C GLY A 154 -6.68 -16.65 -15.04
N THR A 155 -5.93 -17.36 -14.20
CA THR A 155 -6.40 -17.70 -12.84
C THR A 155 -6.54 -16.44 -11.98
N ILE A 156 -5.60 -15.48 -12.07
CA ILE A 156 -5.72 -14.21 -11.35
C ILE A 156 -6.99 -13.47 -11.80
N SER A 157 -7.19 -13.32 -13.11
CA SER A 157 -8.36 -12.62 -13.68
C SER A 157 -9.67 -13.27 -13.23
N SER A 158 -9.81 -14.58 -13.41
CA SER A 158 -11.04 -15.29 -13.03
C SER A 158 -11.34 -15.18 -11.54
N THR A 159 -10.32 -15.21 -10.69
CA THR A 159 -10.45 -15.02 -9.23
C THR A 159 -10.93 -13.61 -8.89
N VAL A 160 -10.29 -12.59 -9.43
CA VAL A 160 -10.66 -11.18 -9.19
C VAL A 160 -12.06 -10.88 -9.71
N ILE A 161 -12.38 -11.32 -10.93
CA ILE A 161 -13.68 -11.08 -11.56
C ILE A 161 -14.79 -11.79 -10.79
N LYS A 162 -14.55 -13.03 -10.33
CA LYS A 162 -15.50 -13.75 -9.49
C LYS A 162 -15.80 -12.96 -8.21
N PHE A 163 -14.77 -12.55 -7.49
CA PHE A 163 -14.92 -11.75 -6.28
C PHE A 163 -15.72 -10.45 -6.52
N MET A 164 -15.38 -9.70 -7.58
CA MET A 164 -16.10 -8.47 -7.95
C MET A 164 -17.58 -8.69 -8.25
N ARG A 165 -17.99 -9.89 -8.70
CA ARG A 165 -19.38 -10.22 -9.08
C ARG A 165 -20.20 -10.82 -7.94
N GLU A 166 -19.57 -11.32 -6.88
CA GLU A 166 -20.24 -12.00 -5.77
C GLU A 166 -20.96 -11.05 -4.81
N GLY A 167 -20.87 -9.74 -5.00
CA GLY A 167 -21.67 -8.78 -4.24
C GLY A 167 -21.39 -7.34 -4.62
N GLU A 168 -22.05 -6.45 -3.91
CA GLU A 168 -21.81 -5.01 -4.01
C GLU A 168 -20.66 -4.59 -3.08
N ARG A 169 -20.16 -3.35 -3.25
CA ARG A 169 -19.10 -2.78 -2.40
C ARG A 169 -17.87 -3.69 -2.28
N ARG A 170 -17.32 -4.09 -3.43
CA ARG A 170 -16.09 -4.89 -3.51
C ARG A 170 -14.88 -3.98 -3.70
N VAL A 171 -13.83 -4.21 -2.92
CA VAL A 171 -12.51 -3.59 -3.13
C VAL A 171 -11.45 -4.66 -3.36
N VAL A 172 -10.68 -4.49 -4.43
CA VAL A 172 -9.55 -5.37 -4.76
C VAL A 172 -8.27 -4.55 -4.67
N MET A 173 -7.29 -5.04 -3.92
CA MET A 173 -5.93 -4.51 -3.98
C MET A 173 -5.04 -5.54 -4.68
N PHE A 174 -4.45 -5.14 -5.81
CA PHE A 174 -3.55 -5.97 -6.61
C PHE A 174 -2.15 -5.36 -6.60
N GLU A 175 -1.25 -5.97 -5.81
CA GLU A 175 0.15 -5.58 -5.71
C GLU A 175 1.06 -6.68 -6.29
N GLY A 176 2.09 -6.25 -7.04
CA GLY A 176 3.04 -7.15 -7.70
C GLY A 176 3.05 -7.06 -9.23
N VAL A 177 2.58 -5.94 -9.80
CA VAL A 177 2.70 -5.67 -11.25
C VAL A 177 4.17 -5.69 -11.70
N ASP A 178 5.05 -5.06 -10.94
CA ASP A 178 6.51 -5.10 -11.12
C ASP A 178 7.04 -6.53 -11.05
N TYR A 179 6.53 -7.33 -10.11
CA TYR A 179 6.89 -8.74 -10.01
C TYR A 179 6.46 -9.55 -11.25
N MET A 180 5.28 -9.29 -11.83
CA MET A 180 4.85 -9.94 -13.07
C MET A 180 5.80 -9.63 -14.24
N LEU A 181 6.21 -8.37 -14.38
CA LEU A 181 7.18 -7.95 -15.39
C LEU A 181 8.54 -8.63 -15.17
N LEU A 182 9.02 -8.68 -13.93
CA LEU A 182 10.27 -9.34 -13.56
C LEU A 182 10.25 -10.85 -13.83
N GLN A 183 9.08 -11.50 -13.80
CA GLN A 183 8.95 -12.94 -14.10
C GLN A 183 8.86 -13.26 -15.60
N GLY A 184 9.11 -12.28 -16.48
CA GLY A 184 9.24 -12.49 -17.92
C GLY A 184 7.96 -12.24 -18.71
N SER A 185 6.92 -11.64 -18.11
CA SER A 185 5.81 -11.09 -18.88
C SER A 185 6.24 -9.77 -19.51
N ASP A 186 6.07 -9.61 -20.82
CA ASP A 186 6.25 -8.31 -21.43
C ASP A 186 5.20 -7.31 -20.92
N PHE A 187 5.52 -6.01 -21.01
CA PHE A 187 4.64 -4.95 -20.54
C PHE A 187 3.27 -4.96 -21.25
N GLN A 188 3.22 -5.30 -22.54
CA GLN A 188 1.98 -5.29 -23.30
C GLN A 188 0.97 -6.31 -22.78
N ASN A 189 1.44 -7.51 -22.40
CA ASN A 189 0.60 -8.55 -21.82
C ASN A 189 0.11 -8.14 -20.43
N VAL A 190 0.99 -7.59 -19.58
CA VAL A 190 0.60 -7.09 -18.26
C VAL A 190 -0.41 -5.93 -18.37
N ALA A 191 -0.20 -5.00 -19.30
CA ALA A 191 -1.11 -3.89 -19.54
C ALA A 191 -2.50 -4.38 -20.00
N LYS A 192 -2.57 -5.32 -20.95
CA LYS A 192 -3.84 -5.93 -21.39
C LYS A 192 -4.57 -6.62 -20.24
N PHE A 193 -3.83 -7.34 -19.40
CA PHE A 193 -4.37 -7.97 -18.20
C PHE A 193 -4.96 -6.92 -17.24
N LEU A 194 -4.23 -5.84 -16.95
CA LEU A 194 -4.73 -4.75 -16.09
C LEU A 194 -5.94 -4.05 -16.70
N HIS A 195 -5.95 -3.78 -18.01
CA HIS A 195 -7.12 -3.24 -18.70
C HIS A 195 -8.36 -4.12 -18.53
N GLY A 196 -8.21 -5.45 -18.65
CA GLY A 196 -9.31 -6.38 -18.38
C GLY A 196 -9.85 -6.28 -16.95
N LEU A 197 -8.96 -6.15 -15.95
CA LEU A 197 -9.40 -5.93 -14.56
C LEU A 197 -10.10 -4.57 -14.39
N ILE A 198 -9.62 -3.52 -15.06
CA ILE A 198 -10.20 -2.18 -15.02
C ILE A 198 -11.62 -2.19 -15.62
N ASP A 199 -11.81 -2.82 -16.77
CA ASP A 199 -13.14 -2.94 -17.41
C ASP A 199 -14.14 -3.68 -16.51
N HIS A 200 -13.67 -4.73 -15.83
CA HIS A 200 -14.47 -5.44 -14.83
C HIS A 200 -14.76 -4.62 -13.58
N THR A 201 -13.81 -3.81 -13.14
CA THR A 201 -14.00 -2.86 -12.04
C THR A 201 -15.12 -1.87 -12.36
N ILE A 202 -15.11 -1.30 -13.57
CA ILE A 202 -16.14 -0.36 -14.04
C ILE A 202 -17.51 -1.03 -14.10
N SER A 203 -17.61 -2.19 -14.76
CA SER A 203 -18.90 -2.89 -14.96
C SER A 203 -19.53 -3.42 -13.68
N THR A 204 -18.73 -3.81 -12.69
CA THR A 204 -19.22 -4.30 -11.38
C THR A 204 -19.37 -3.18 -10.35
N ARG A 205 -18.98 -1.95 -10.69
CA ARG A 205 -18.85 -0.83 -9.74
C ARG A 205 -17.96 -1.16 -8.53
N SER A 206 -17.00 -2.06 -8.70
CA SER A 206 -15.98 -2.37 -7.68
C SER A 206 -14.93 -1.25 -7.61
N ILE A 207 -14.03 -1.32 -6.64
CA ILE A 207 -12.83 -0.47 -6.56
C ILE A 207 -11.60 -1.35 -6.77
N LEU A 208 -10.68 -0.92 -7.62
CA LEU A 208 -9.40 -1.60 -7.83
C LEU A 208 -8.25 -0.68 -7.42
N LEU A 209 -7.43 -1.12 -6.48
CA LEU A 209 -6.23 -0.41 -6.03
C LEU A 209 -5.00 -1.15 -6.57
N ILE A 210 -4.15 -0.45 -7.30
CA ILE A 210 -2.94 -1.00 -7.91
C ILE A 210 -1.74 -0.21 -7.37
N PRO A 211 -1.23 -0.54 -6.17
CA PRO A 211 0.01 0.05 -5.69
C PRO A 211 1.18 -0.36 -6.59
N ILE A 212 1.94 0.63 -7.04
CA ILE A 212 3.13 0.42 -7.86
C ILE A 212 4.33 1.15 -7.28
N ASN A 213 5.52 0.63 -7.58
CA ASN A 213 6.76 1.36 -7.43
C ASN A 213 7.10 1.99 -8.79
N THR A 214 6.89 3.29 -8.96
CA THR A 214 7.13 3.99 -10.23
C THR A 214 8.56 3.82 -10.75
N ALA A 215 9.54 3.66 -9.86
CA ALA A 215 10.94 3.41 -10.22
C ALA A 215 11.20 2.02 -10.84
N ALA A 216 10.21 1.12 -10.85
CA ALA A 216 10.30 -0.20 -11.48
C ALA A 216 9.84 -0.22 -12.95
N PHE A 217 9.39 0.93 -13.49
CA PHE A 217 8.83 1.03 -14.83
C PHE A 217 9.64 2.01 -15.68
N GLU A 218 9.74 1.73 -16.97
CA GLU A 218 10.18 2.70 -17.98
C GLU A 218 9.16 3.83 -18.10
N GLU A 219 9.61 5.05 -18.40
CA GLU A 219 8.75 6.25 -18.39
C GLU A 219 7.53 6.13 -19.32
N MET A 220 7.72 5.58 -20.52
CA MET A 220 6.63 5.38 -21.48
C MET A 220 5.61 4.36 -21.01
N ASP A 221 6.05 3.31 -20.32
CA ASP A 221 5.18 2.25 -19.80
C ASP A 221 4.42 2.73 -18.57
N LEU A 222 5.06 3.52 -17.70
CA LEU A 222 4.38 4.19 -16.59
C LEU A 222 3.26 5.11 -17.09
N ARG A 223 3.55 5.99 -18.07
CA ARG A 223 2.54 6.87 -18.67
C ARG A 223 1.35 6.10 -19.27
N ARG A 224 1.57 4.90 -19.82
CA ARG A 224 0.48 4.05 -20.32
C ARG A 224 -0.42 3.55 -19.20
N LEU A 225 0.16 3.19 -18.05
CA LEU A 225 -0.62 2.80 -16.87
C LEU A 225 -1.36 3.99 -16.25
N GLU A 226 -0.73 5.15 -16.15
CA GLU A 226 -1.35 6.40 -15.67
C GLU A 226 -2.55 6.82 -16.53
N ASN A 227 -2.48 6.60 -17.85
CA ASN A 227 -3.61 6.88 -18.74
C ASN A 227 -4.77 5.87 -18.61
N ALA A 228 -4.52 4.69 -18.05
CA ALA A 228 -5.51 3.62 -17.92
C ALA A 228 -6.33 3.70 -16.63
N ALA A 229 -5.80 4.35 -15.57
CA ALA A 229 -6.37 4.37 -14.24
C ALA A 229 -6.23 5.75 -13.59
N TYR A 230 -7.02 6.03 -12.56
CA TYR A 230 -6.88 7.28 -11.80
C TYR A 230 -5.61 7.24 -10.97
N VAL A 231 -4.81 8.30 -10.99
CA VAL A 231 -3.55 8.32 -10.25
C VAL A 231 -3.79 8.87 -8.83
N LEU A 232 -3.28 8.16 -7.83
CA LEU A 232 -3.20 8.62 -6.44
C LEU A 232 -1.74 8.88 -6.06
N SER A 233 -1.31 10.12 -6.26
CA SER A 233 0.00 10.65 -5.86
C SER A 233 -0.21 11.57 -4.66
N SER A 234 0.45 11.29 -3.53
CA SER A 234 0.43 12.15 -2.34
C SER A 234 1.52 13.22 -2.40
#